data_AF-A0A368EN86-F1
#
_entry.id   AF-A0A368EN86-F1
#
_cell.length_a   1.000
_cell.length_b   1.000
_cell.length_c   1.000
_cell.angle_alpha   90.00
_cell.angle_beta   90.00
_cell.angle_gamma   90.00
#
_symmetry.space_group_name_H-M   'P 1'
#
loop_
_entity.id
_entity.type
_entity.pdbx_description
1 polymer ?
#
loop_
_entity_poly.entity_id
_entity_poly.type
_entity_poly.pdbx_seq_one_letter_code
_entity_poly.pdbx_strand_id
1 'polypeptide(L)'
;MEEPWVEEAAQLLEKYTGDPLADAVRGTVRVVSASDRVGRARYQACQIEVVTTTTGIPETQVSTEVVTSAKYWPRVGSTLPALVSRSDPSRIEINWDALAHQ
;
A
#
# COMPACT_ATOMS: atom_id res chain seq x y z
N MET A 1 -38.42 16.78 -4.62
CA MET A 1 -37.88 16.81 -3.24
C MET A 1 -37.12 15.52 -3.10
N GLU A 2 -35.81 15.54 -3.35
CA GLU A 2 -34.97 14.41 -3.00
C GLU A 2 -34.92 14.33 -1.47
N GLU A 3 -35.18 13.14 -0.95
CA GLU A 3 -35.37 12.91 0.48
C GLU A 3 -34.00 12.86 1.18
N PRO A 4 -33.82 13.50 2.34
CA PRO A 4 -32.50 13.66 2.99
C PRO A 4 -31.77 12.34 3.29
N TRP A 5 -32.50 11.22 3.39
CA TRP A 5 -31.91 9.90 3.57
C TRP A 5 -31.20 9.39 2.30
N VAL A 6 -31.58 9.85 1.11
CA VAL A 6 -30.93 9.49 -0.17
C VAL A 6 -29.55 10.11 -0.24
N GLU A 7 -29.41 11.37 0.18
CA GLU A 7 -28.14 12.10 0.24
C GLU A 7 -27.19 11.47 1.27
N GLU A 8 -27.70 11.14 2.46
CA GLU A 8 -26.92 10.44 3.49
C GLU A 8 -26.47 9.05 3.02
N ALA A 9 -27.36 8.29 2.37
CA ALA A 9 -27.05 6.98 1.82
C ALA A 9 -26.03 7.05 0.67
N ALA A 10 -26.11 8.07 -0.19
CA ALA A 10 -25.15 8.31 -1.26
C ALA A 10 -23.77 8.67 -0.71
N GLN A 11 -23.68 9.54 0.31
CA GLN A 11 -22.41 9.87 0.97
C GLN A 11 -21.80 8.68 1.70
N LEU A 12 -22.64 7.84 2.32
CA LEU A 12 -22.21 6.57 2.92
C LEU A 12 -21.67 5.62 1.87
N LEU A 13 -22.39 5.43 0.76
CA LEU A 13 -21.95 4.61 -0.36
C LEU A 13 -20.64 5.15 -0.92
N GLU A 14 -20.54 6.43 -1.27
CA GLU A 14 -19.31 7.03 -1.78
C GLU A 14 -18.13 6.90 -0.82
N LYS A 15 -18.36 7.02 0.50
CA LYS A 15 -17.33 6.75 1.51
C LYS A 15 -16.87 5.28 1.54
N TYR A 16 -17.75 4.33 1.25
CA TYR A 16 -17.47 2.89 1.29
C TYR A 16 -17.05 2.29 -0.06
N THR A 17 -17.48 2.89 -1.18
CA THR A 17 -17.26 2.41 -2.55
C THR A 17 -16.36 3.33 -3.36
N GLY A 18 -16.02 4.51 -2.85
CA GLY A 18 -15.05 5.41 -3.45
C GLY A 18 -13.67 4.78 -3.49
N ASP A 19 -12.88 5.13 -4.50
CA ASP A 19 -11.50 4.69 -4.61
C ASP A 19 -10.72 5.20 -3.39
N PRO A 20 -10.21 4.32 -2.52
CA PRO A 20 -9.48 4.73 -1.34
C PRO A 20 -8.18 5.48 -1.62
N LEU A 21 -7.69 5.44 -2.85
CA LEU A 21 -6.51 6.17 -3.30
C LEU A 21 -6.88 7.41 -4.14
N ALA A 22 -8.16 7.80 -4.20
CA ALA A 22 -8.60 8.99 -4.93
C ALA A 22 -7.88 10.28 -4.48
N ASP A 23 -7.48 10.36 -3.21
CA ASP A 23 -6.74 11.47 -2.63
C ASP A 23 -5.24 11.18 -2.44
N ALA A 24 -4.73 10.10 -3.04
CA ALA A 24 -3.40 9.61 -2.77
C ALA A 24 -2.32 10.55 -3.27
N VAL A 25 -1.25 10.64 -2.48
CA VAL A 25 -0.07 11.45 -2.76
C VAL A 25 1.14 10.57 -2.99
N ARG A 26 2.07 11.08 -3.80
CA ARG A 26 3.35 10.43 -4.03
C ARG A 26 4.18 10.45 -2.75
N GLY A 27 4.65 9.29 -2.37
CA GLY A 27 5.54 9.08 -1.24
C GLY A 27 6.48 7.92 -1.50
N THR A 28 7.04 7.44 -0.41
CA THR A 28 7.87 6.23 -0.41
C THR A 28 7.48 5.35 0.74
N VAL A 29 7.83 4.07 0.64
CA VAL A 29 7.75 3.13 1.74
C VAL A 29 9.13 2.54 1.98
N ARG A 30 9.50 2.35 3.25
CA ARG A 30 10.70 1.63 3.64
C ARG A 30 10.31 0.26 4.17
N VAL A 31 10.87 -0.79 3.59
CA VAL A 31 10.66 -2.16 4.06
C VAL A 31 11.34 -2.33 5.42
N VAL A 32 10.59 -2.73 6.44
CA VAL A 32 11.11 -2.99 7.79
C VAL A 32 11.15 -4.48 8.11
N SER A 33 10.28 -5.27 7.49
CA SER A 33 10.27 -6.73 7.59
C SER A 33 9.88 -7.36 6.27
N ALA A 34 10.43 -8.54 5.97
CA ALA A 34 10.03 -9.37 4.86
C ALA A 34 10.16 -10.85 5.25
N SER A 35 9.16 -11.66 4.95
CA SER A 35 9.20 -13.09 5.23
C SER A 35 10.26 -13.81 4.39
N ASP A 36 10.76 -14.93 4.90
CA ASP A 36 11.65 -15.80 4.14
C ASP A 36 10.94 -16.48 2.97
N ARG A 37 11.74 -16.93 2.00
CA ARG A 37 11.27 -17.75 0.89
C ARG A 37 10.96 -19.16 1.39
N VAL A 38 9.87 -19.74 0.87
CA VAL A 38 9.46 -21.11 1.19
C VAL A 38 9.67 -22.00 -0.05
N GLY A 39 10.64 -22.92 0.05
CA GLY A 39 10.93 -23.87 -1.02
C GLY A 39 11.58 -23.23 -2.25
N ARG A 40 11.33 -23.81 -3.44
CA ARG A 40 12.03 -23.47 -4.70
C ARG A 40 11.12 -22.89 -5.79
N ALA A 41 9.88 -22.56 -5.47
CA ALA A 41 8.95 -21.95 -6.43
C ALA A 41 9.48 -20.59 -6.90
N ARG A 42 9.31 -20.28 -8.20
CA ARG A 42 9.82 -19.04 -8.79
C ARG A 42 9.13 -17.81 -8.22
N TYR A 43 7.80 -17.85 -8.13
CA TYR A 43 6.95 -16.80 -7.58
C TYR A 43 6.33 -17.29 -6.28
N GLN A 44 6.39 -16.46 -5.25
CA GLN A 44 5.88 -16.78 -3.93
C GLN A 44 5.31 -15.52 -3.28
N ALA A 45 4.34 -15.72 -2.40
CA ALA A 45 3.84 -14.66 -1.52
C ALA A 45 4.93 -14.30 -0.50
N CYS A 46 5.18 -13.01 -0.35
CA CYS A 46 6.06 -12.43 0.64
C CYS A 46 5.22 -11.54 1.56
N GLN A 47 5.15 -11.89 2.84
CA GLN A 47 4.57 -11.02 3.86
C GLN A 47 5.60 -9.95 4.18
N ILE A 48 5.23 -8.69 4.06
CA ILE A 48 6.13 -7.59 4.36
C ILE A 48 5.47 -6.57 5.27
N GLU A 49 6.31 -5.93 6.06
CA GLU A 49 5.93 -4.73 6.78
C GLU A 49 6.74 -3.57 6.22
N VAL A 50 6.05 -2.45 6.00
CA VAL A 50 6.66 -1.23 5.49
C VAL A 50 6.27 -0.05 6.35
N VAL A 51 7.11 0.98 6.37
CA VAL A 51 6.81 2.27 6.97
C VAL A 51 6.67 3.30 5.86
N THR A 52 5.54 3.99 5.82
CA THR A 52 5.27 5.06 4.86
C THR A 52 6.06 6.32 5.22
N THR A 53 6.58 7.01 4.20
CA THR A 53 7.28 8.29 4.35
C THR A 53 6.79 9.23 3.25
N THR A 54 6.03 10.25 3.65
CA THR A 54 5.43 11.24 2.75
C THR A 54 5.36 12.61 3.43
N THR A 55 5.51 13.69 2.66
CA THR A 55 5.43 15.06 3.19
C THR A 55 4.06 15.35 3.80
N GLY A 56 4.04 15.74 5.08
CA GLY A 56 2.84 16.16 5.78
C GLY A 56 1.92 15.03 6.25
N ILE A 57 2.35 13.77 6.13
CA ILE A 57 1.66 12.59 6.68
C ILE A 57 2.60 11.91 7.68
N PRO A 58 2.12 11.58 8.90
CA PRO A 58 2.92 10.80 9.86
C PRO A 58 3.35 9.46 9.30
N GLU A 59 4.56 9.03 9.67
CA GLU A 59 5.04 7.69 9.30
C GLU A 59 4.10 6.62 9.86
N THR A 60 3.61 5.76 8.97
CA THR A 60 2.63 4.72 9.32
C THR A 60 3.19 3.36 8.93
N GLN A 61 3.17 2.41 9.87
CA GLN A 61 3.56 1.03 9.61
C GLN A 61 2.37 0.26 9.04
N VAL A 62 2.59 -0.41 7.90
CA VAL A 62 1.57 -1.15 7.15
C VAL A 62 2.09 -2.54 6.87
N SER A 63 1.28 -3.55 7.17
CA SER A 63 1.52 -4.94 6.78
C SER A 63 0.83 -5.21 5.45
N THR A 64 1.53 -5.83 4.50
CA THR A 64 0.98 -6.17 3.19
C THR A 64 1.62 -7.45 2.64
N GLU A 65 1.04 -7.98 1.58
CA GLU A 65 1.52 -9.16 0.87
C GLU A 65 1.83 -8.79 -0.59
N VAL A 66 2.96 -9.28 -1.09
CA VAL A 66 3.28 -9.20 -2.52
C VAL A 66 3.68 -10.58 -3.05
N VAL A 67 3.15 -10.94 -4.21
CA VAL A 67 3.65 -12.09 -4.97
C VAL A 67 4.78 -11.60 -5.87
N THR A 68 6.01 -12.01 -5.56
CA THR A 68 7.19 -11.63 -6.35
C THR A 68 8.08 -12.82 -6.66
N SER A 69 9.01 -12.62 -7.60
CA SER A 69 10.01 -13.64 -7.92
C SER A 69 11.08 -13.72 -6.83
N ALA A 70 11.63 -14.92 -6.62
CA ALA A 70 12.78 -15.11 -5.73
C ALA A 70 13.99 -14.21 -6.09
N LYS A 71 14.12 -13.76 -7.35
CA LYS A 71 15.21 -12.86 -7.75
C LYS A 71 15.03 -11.43 -7.20
N TYR A 72 13.79 -10.99 -7.06
CA TYR A 72 13.41 -9.62 -6.69
C TYR A 72 12.73 -9.60 -5.31
N TRP A 73 13.24 -10.43 -4.41
CA TRP A 73 12.70 -10.53 -3.07
C TRP A 73 12.96 -9.22 -2.30
N PRO A 74 11.96 -8.65 -1.60
CA PRO A 74 12.13 -7.38 -0.89
C PRO A 74 13.25 -7.50 0.14
N ARG A 75 14.12 -6.49 0.18
CA ARG A 75 15.17 -6.40 1.20
C ARG A 75 14.74 -5.42 2.29
N VAL A 76 14.96 -5.82 3.55
CA VAL A 76 14.78 -4.91 4.69
C VAL A 76 15.71 -3.71 4.53
N GLY A 77 15.18 -2.50 4.75
CA GLY A 77 15.86 -1.23 4.56
C GLY A 77 15.69 -0.63 3.17
N SER A 78 15.19 -1.38 2.18
CA SER A 78 14.92 -0.84 0.85
C SER A 78 13.77 0.16 0.86
N THR A 79 13.95 1.22 0.09
CA THR A 79 12.90 2.23 -0.14
C THR A 79 12.27 2.00 -1.51
N LEU A 80 10.94 1.93 -1.54
CA LEU A 80 10.15 1.77 -2.77
C LEU A 80 9.25 2.98 -2.98
N PRO A 81 9.04 3.44 -4.23
CA PRO A 81 8.03 4.44 -4.53
C PRO A 81 6.64 3.90 -4.18
N ALA A 82 5.78 4.76 -3.62
CA ALA A 82 4.41 4.39 -3.32
C ALA A 82 3.45 5.58 -3.46
N LEU A 83 2.18 5.28 -3.64
CA LEU A 83 1.08 6.20 -3.40
C LEU A 83 0.52 5.93 -2.01
N VAL A 84 0.26 7.00 -1.26
CA VAL A 84 -0.25 6.93 0.11
C VAL A 84 -1.52 7.78 0.17
N SER A 85 -2.64 7.20 0.60
CA SER A 85 -3.87 7.97 0.82
C SER A 85 -3.64 9.01 1.92
N ARG A 86 -4.17 10.22 1.71
CA ARG A 86 -4.06 11.30 2.70
C ARG A 86 -5.06 11.11 3.82
N SER A 87 -6.27 10.66 3.48
CA SER A 87 -7.37 10.42 4.42
C SER A 87 -7.17 9.13 5.23
N ASP A 88 -6.52 8.12 4.66
CA ASP A 88 -6.19 6.86 5.35
C ASP A 88 -4.76 6.39 5.03
N PRO A 89 -3.73 6.82 5.79
CA PRO A 89 -2.33 6.45 5.53
C PRO A 89 -2.00 4.95 5.61
N SER A 90 -2.95 4.11 6.07
CA SER A 90 -2.81 2.66 6.02
C SER A 90 -3.07 2.09 4.63
N ARG A 91 -3.76 2.85 3.77
CA ARG A 91 -4.04 2.50 2.38
C ARG A 91 -2.96 3.05 1.47
N ILE A 92 -2.21 2.11 0.90
CA ILE A 92 -1.04 2.39 0.08
C ILE A 92 -1.05 1.54 -1.18
N GLU A 93 -0.46 2.07 -2.24
CA GLU A 93 -0.11 1.31 -3.44
C GLU A 93 1.40 1.42 -3.65
N ILE A 94 2.10 0.30 -3.51
CA ILE A 94 3.55 0.24 -3.64
C ILE A 94 3.88 -0.08 -5.10
N ASN A 95 4.83 0.66 -5.68
CA ASN A 95 5.38 0.32 -6.98
C ASN A 95 6.33 -0.87 -6.84
N TRP A 96 5.80 -2.08 -7.06
CA TRP A 96 6.56 -3.32 -6.97
C TRP A 96 7.53 -3.54 -8.12
N ASP A 97 7.34 -2.91 -9.28
CA ASP A 97 8.27 -3.02 -10.40
C ASP A 97 9.66 -2.46 -10.02
N ALA A 98 9.70 -1.52 -9.08
CA ALA A 98 10.95 -1.03 -8.50
C ALA A 98 11.78 -2.10 -7.78
N LEU A 99 11.20 -3.27 -7.41
CA LEU A 99 11.96 -4.42 -6.90
C LEU A 99 12.98 -4.95 -7.94
N ALA A 100 12.71 -4.78 -9.23
CA ALA A 100 13.63 -5.20 -10.29
C ALA A 100 14.87 -4.30 -10.41
N HIS A 101 14.88 -3.16 -9.71
CA HIS A 101 15.90 -2.13 -9.77
C HIS A 101 16.69 -1.96 -8.44
N GLN A 102 16.57 -2.92 -7.52
CA GLN A 102 17.25 -2.94 -6.20
C GLN A 102 18.63 -3.63 -6.18
#